data_AF-A0A3A0DDY8-F1
#
_entry.id   AF-A0A3A0DDY8-F1
#
_cell.length_a   1.000
_cell.length_b   1.000
_cell.length_c   1.000
_cell.angle_alpha   90.00
_cell.angle_beta   90.00
_cell.angle_gamma   90.00
#
_symmetry.space_group_name_H-M   'P 1'
#
loop_
_entity.id
_entity.type
_entity.pdbx_description
1 polymer ?
#
loop_
_entity_poly.entity_id
_entity_poly.type
_entity_poly.pdbx_seq_one_letter_code
_entity_poly.pdbx_strand_id
1 'polypeptide(L)'
;MSVHLQSLEARTTNKRQEVIRIAQDLYRQSPDWVAFFREILGLTGVVRRAFPTPEELVAFEQTEEYAEIQTMMANLRKTGPLPPEEEEPTRVITVRMPRSLHEALRAEAHDRKTSMNKLCISKLLQVIDDELIPADAVLSATGQQETLQKAAG
;
A
#
# COMPACT_ATOMS: atom_id res chain seq x y z
N MET A 1 -28.34 -23.96 -9.04
CA MET A 1 -27.25 -22.96 -9.05
C MET A 1 -27.15 -22.11 -7.77
N SER A 2 -28.17 -22.05 -6.89
CA SER A 2 -28.14 -21.17 -5.70
C SER A 2 -27.27 -21.65 -4.53
N VAL A 3 -27.16 -22.96 -4.29
CA VAL A 3 -26.49 -23.50 -3.08
C VAL A 3 -24.97 -23.34 -3.12
N HIS A 4 -24.37 -23.32 -4.32
CA HIS A 4 -22.92 -23.17 -4.49
C HIS A 4 -22.47 -21.73 -4.26
N LEU A 5 -23.22 -20.74 -4.75
CA LEU A 5 -22.95 -19.31 -4.46
C LEU A 5 -23.05 -19.00 -2.97
N GLN A 6 -24.10 -19.48 -2.31
CA GLN A 6 -24.30 -19.26 -0.87
C GLN A 6 -23.16 -19.85 -0.01
N SER A 7 -22.58 -20.98 -0.42
CA SER A 7 -21.43 -21.58 0.29
C SER A 7 -20.14 -20.79 0.09
N LEU A 8 -19.94 -20.20 -1.08
CA LEU A 8 -18.77 -19.37 -1.37
C LEU A 8 -18.82 -18.03 -0.64
N GLU A 9 -19.98 -17.36 -0.64
CA GLU A 9 -20.19 -16.12 0.11
C GLU A 9 -19.98 -16.32 1.61
N ALA A 10 -20.53 -17.39 2.19
CA ALA A 10 -20.33 -17.71 3.60
C ALA A 10 -18.85 -17.96 3.94
N ARG A 11 -18.10 -18.65 3.07
CA ARG A 11 -16.65 -18.86 3.25
C ARG A 11 -15.87 -17.56 3.18
N THR A 12 -16.21 -16.68 2.25
CA THR A 12 -15.57 -15.36 2.09
C THR A 12 -15.85 -14.47 3.30
N THR A 13 -17.09 -14.43 3.78
CA THR A 13 -17.44 -13.70 5.01
C THR A 13 -16.66 -14.23 6.22
N ASN A 14 -16.57 -15.54 6.39
CA ASN A 14 -15.78 -16.14 7.47
C ASN A 14 -14.30 -15.78 7.37
N LYS A 15 -13.72 -15.75 6.16
CA LYS A 15 -12.33 -15.30 5.94
C LYS A 15 -12.14 -13.83 6.36
N ARG A 16 -13.03 -12.93 5.93
CA ARG A 16 -12.97 -11.49 6.29
C ARG A 16 -13.02 -11.28 7.79
N GLN A 17 -13.96 -11.96 8.46
CA GLN A 17 -14.13 -11.91 9.91
C GLN A 17 -12.90 -12.44 10.65
N GLU A 18 -12.27 -13.50 10.15
CA GLU A 18 -11.06 -14.04 10.75
C GLU A 18 -9.87 -13.08 10.60
N VAL A 19 -9.73 -12.44 9.43
CA VAL A 19 -8.68 -11.43 9.20
C VAL A 19 -8.82 -10.26 10.16
N ILE A 20 -10.02 -9.67 10.29
CA ILE A 20 -10.23 -8.54 11.20
C ILE A 20 -10.06 -8.95 12.66
N ARG A 21 -10.49 -10.15 13.06
CA ARG A 21 -10.27 -10.67 14.42
C ARG A 21 -8.78 -10.74 14.76
N ILE A 22 -7.97 -11.32 13.87
CA ILE A 22 -6.52 -11.41 14.05
C ILE A 22 -5.90 -10.01 14.12
N ALA A 23 -6.32 -9.09 13.25
CA ALA A 23 -5.85 -7.70 13.27
C ALA A 23 -6.20 -6.99 14.58
N GLN A 24 -7.44 -7.13 15.08
CA GLN A 24 -7.87 -6.57 16.36
C GLN A 24 -7.07 -7.16 17.54
N ASP A 25 -6.86 -8.47 17.56
CA ASP A 25 -6.10 -9.15 18.61
C ASP A 25 -4.64 -8.70 18.64
N LEU A 26 -4.02 -8.48 17.48
CA LEU A 26 -2.69 -7.90 17.38
C LEU A 26 -2.69 -6.42 17.79
N TYR A 27 -3.65 -5.62 17.33
CA TYR A 27 -3.75 -4.20 17.65
C TYR A 27 -3.86 -3.94 19.16
N ARG A 28 -4.61 -4.78 19.90
CA ARG A 28 -4.72 -4.70 21.37
C ARG A 28 -3.40 -4.87 22.11
N GLN A 29 -2.43 -5.56 21.51
CA GLN A 29 -1.09 -5.72 22.07
C GLN A 29 -0.24 -4.45 21.90
N SER A 30 -0.78 -3.41 21.25
CA SER A 30 -0.12 -2.14 20.98
C SER A 30 1.27 -2.28 20.33
N PRO A 31 1.39 -3.07 19.23
CA PRO A 31 2.65 -3.18 18.50
C PRO A 31 3.04 -1.83 17.89
N ASP A 32 4.30 -1.68 17.50
CA ASP A 32 4.66 -0.61 16.59
C ASP A 32 3.96 -0.80 15.22
N TRP A 33 3.84 0.30 14.48
CA TRP A 33 3.08 0.30 13.23
C TRP A 33 3.73 -0.56 12.12
N VAL A 34 5.05 -0.76 12.17
CA VAL A 34 5.77 -1.57 11.17
C VAL A 34 5.52 -3.05 11.43
N ALA A 35 5.62 -3.49 12.68
CA ALA A 35 5.29 -4.85 13.07
C ALA A 35 3.84 -5.18 12.69
N PHE A 36 2.89 -4.28 12.98
CA PHE A 36 1.50 -4.45 12.57
C PHE A 36 1.35 -4.52 11.04
N PHE A 37 2.03 -3.64 10.29
CA PHE A 37 2.01 -3.66 8.82
C PHE A 37 2.51 -4.99 8.30
N ARG A 38 3.69 -5.44 8.74
CA ARG A 38 4.32 -6.68 8.27
C ARG A 38 3.45 -7.91 8.52
N GLU A 39 2.88 -8.03 9.71
CA GLU A 39 2.07 -9.20 10.09
C GLU A 39 0.71 -9.23 9.38
N ILE A 40 0.06 -8.08 9.20
CA ILE A 40 -1.30 -8.02 8.65
C ILE A 40 -1.30 -7.78 7.13
N LEU A 41 -0.65 -6.71 6.68
CA LEU A 41 -0.72 -6.17 5.32
C LEU A 41 0.52 -6.48 4.46
N GLY A 42 1.61 -6.95 5.08
CA GLY A 42 2.87 -7.24 4.41
C GLY A 42 2.73 -8.33 3.35
N LEU A 43 3.79 -8.52 2.55
CA LEU A 43 3.81 -9.50 1.44
C LEU A 43 3.47 -10.93 1.89
N THR A 44 3.83 -11.28 3.12
CA THR A 44 3.53 -12.58 3.74
C THR A 44 2.45 -12.46 4.82
N GLY A 45 1.78 -11.32 4.93
CA GLY A 45 0.84 -11.00 6.01
C GLY A 45 -0.47 -11.77 5.92
N VAL A 46 -1.25 -11.69 6.99
CA VAL A 46 -2.55 -12.38 7.14
C VAL A 46 -3.47 -12.11 5.95
N VAL A 47 -3.56 -10.88 5.47
CA VAL A 47 -4.42 -10.49 4.35
C VAL A 47 -4.00 -11.21 3.06
N ARG A 48 -2.72 -11.16 2.70
CA ARG A 48 -2.16 -11.83 1.50
C ARG A 48 -2.36 -13.35 1.52
N ARG A 49 -2.30 -13.97 2.71
CA ARG A 49 -2.54 -15.41 2.85
C ARG A 49 -4.03 -15.79 2.76
N ALA A 50 -4.93 -14.92 3.24
CA ALA A 50 -6.37 -15.16 3.22
C ALA A 50 -6.98 -14.95 1.81
N PHE A 51 -6.44 -13.99 1.07
CA PHE A 51 -6.86 -13.57 -0.27
C PHE A 51 -5.67 -13.63 -1.24
N PRO A 52 -5.26 -14.84 -1.68
CA PRO A 52 -4.05 -15.05 -2.47
C PRO A 52 -4.12 -14.55 -3.91
N THR A 53 -5.32 -14.36 -4.49
CA THR A 53 -5.45 -13.86 -5.86
C THR A 53 -5.65 -12.34 -5.87
N PRO A 54 -5.19 -11.64 -6.92
CA PRO A 54 -5.41 -10.19 -7.06
C PRO A 54 -6.90 -9.81 -6.95
N GLU A 55 -7.78 -10.58 -7.58
CA GLU A 55 -9.22 -10.30 -7.59
C GLU A 55 -9.85 -10.44 -6.20
N GLU A 56 -9.45 -11.48 -5.45
CA GLU A 56 -9.90 -11.67 -4.07
C GLU A 56 -9.40 -10.54 -3.15
N LEU A 57 -8.17 -10.09 -3.37
CA LEU A 57 -7.57 -9.00 -2.58
C LEU A 57 -8.25 -7.67 -2.85
N VAL A 58 -8.42 -7.29 -4.12
CA VAL A 58 -9.13 -6.06 -4.51
C VAL A 58 -10.55 -6.05 -3.95
N ALA A 59 -11.25 -7.20 -4.01
CA ALA A 59 -12.58 -7.32 -3.43
C ALA A 59 -12.58 -7.17 -1.89
N PHE A 60 -11.50 -7.57 -1.21
CA PHE A 60 -11.34 -7.37 0.23
C PHE A 60 -11.01 -5.91 0.58
N GLU A 61 -10.18 -5.24 -0.22
CA GLU A 61 -9.77 -3.86 0.02
C GLU A 61 -10.94 -2.86 -0.06
N GLN A 62 -12.05 -3.27 -0.67
CA GLN A 62 -13.30 -2.51 -0.75
C GLN A 62 -14.25 -2.73 0.45
N THR A 63 -13.90 -3.57 1.43
CA THR A 63 -14.80 -3.89 2.55
C THR A 63 -14.59 -3.02 3.79
N GLU A 64 -15.60 -2.99 4.67
CA GLU A 64 -15.54 -2.27 5.94
C GLU A 64 -14.44 -2.82 6.87
N GLU A 65 -14.19 -4.13 6.85
CA GLU A 65 -13.12 -4.75 7.63
C GLU A 65 -11.75 -4.20 7.22
N TYR A 66 -11.51 -3.98 5.93
CA TYR A 66 -10.26 -3.40 5.46
C TYR A 66 -10.14 -1.92 5.88
N ALA A 67 -11.22 -1.17 5.80
CA ALA A 67 -11.26 0.22 6.29
C ALA A 67 -10.96 0.32 7.80
N GLU A 68 -11.41 -0.67 8.59
CA GLU A 68 -11.09 -0.76 10.01
C GLU A 68 -9.58 -1.02 10.24
N ILE A 69 -8.97 -1.95 9.50
CA ILE A 69 -7.52 -2.22 9.55
C ILE A 69 -6.71 -0.97 9.20
N GLN A 70 -7.14 -0.23 8.16
CA GLN A 70 -6.52 1.04 7.77
C GLN A 70 -6.63 2.11 8.89
N THR A 71 -7.75 2.13 9.62
CA THR A 71 -7.93 3.01 10.78
C THR A 71 -6.99 2.63 11.94
N MET A 72 -6.83 1.34 12.23
CA MET A 72 -5.86 0.84 13.22
C MET A 72 -4.43 1.25 12.85
N MET A 73 -4.04 1.05 11.58
CA MET A 73 -2.74 1.45 11.05
C MET A 73 -2.49 2.94 11.22
N ALA A 74 -3.46 3.77 10.84
CA ALA A 74 -3.37 5.22 10.98
C ALA A 74 -3.21 5.66 12.45
N ASN A 75 -3.85 4.96 13.38
CA ASN A 75 -3.71 5.23 14.82
C ASN A 75 -2.33 4.81 15.35
N LEU A 76 -1.85 3.61 15.04
CA LEU A 76 -0.49 3.17 15.43
C LEU A 76 0.59 4.12 14.91
N ARG A 77 0.41 4.67 13.71
CA ARG A 77 1.35 5.67 13.16
C ARG A 77 1.34 7.01 13.87
N LYS A 78 0.23 7.39 14.52
CA LYS A 78 0.13 8.63 15.29
C LYS A 78 0.77 8.49 16.66
N THR A 79 0.65 7.33 17.29
CA THR A 79 0.99 7.11 18.71
C THR A 79 2.24 6.26 18.92
N GLY A 80 2.60 5.43 17.94
CA GLY A 80 3.63 4.42 18.08
C GLY A 80 5.04 4.95 17.86
N PRO A 81 6.04 4.43 18.61
CA PRO A 81 7.44 4.69 18.31
C PRO A 81 7.79 4.13 16.92
N LEU A 82 8.76 4.75 16.26
CA LEU A 82 9.40 4.14 15.10
C LEU A 82 10.28 2.98 15.62
N PRO A 83 10.26 1.80 14.96
CA PRO A 83 11.18 0.74 15.30
C PRO A 83 12.64 1.20 15.10
N PRO A 84 13.60 0.60 15.83
CA PRO A 84 15.02 0.85 15.62
C PRO A 84 15.43 0.60 14.18
N GLU A 85 16.36 1.40 13.65
CA GLU A 85 16.87 1.26 12.27
C GLU A 85 17.54 -0.11 12.02
N GLU A 86 18.07 -0.74 13.06
CA GLU A 86 18.65 -2.09 12.99
C GLU A 86 17.60 -3.18 12.78
N GLU A 87 16.38 -2.99 13.30
CA GLU A 87 15.27 -3.94 13.19
C GLU A 87 14.49 -3.73 11.89
N GLU A 88 14.28 -2.47 11.50
CA GLU A 88 13.62 -2.10 10.24
C GLU A 88 14.45 -1.05 9.50
N PRO A 89 15.39 -1.48 8.64
CA PRO A 89 16.29 -0.54 7.98
C PRO A 89 15.54 0.21 6.89
N THR A 90 15.59 1.54 6.94
CA THR A 90 14.89 2.40 5.99
C THR A 90 15.46 2.24 4.57
N ARG A 91 14.57 2.23 3.57
CA ARG A 91 14.94 2.27 2.15
C ARG A 91 14.40 3.55 1.53
N VAL A 92 15.20 4.17 0.67
CA VAL A 92 14.84 5.42 0.00
C VAL A 92 14.26 5.13 -1.38
N ILE A 93 13.08 5.71 -1.66
CA ILE A 93 12.48 5.72 -2.99
C ILE A 93 12.67 7.11 -3.57
N THR A 94 13.26 7.20 -4.77
CA THR A 94 13.39 8.46 -5.51
C THR A 94 12.34 8.50 -6.63
N VAL A 95 11.37 9.40 -6.52
CA VAL A 95 10.29 9.57 -7.51
C VAL A 95 10.53 10.84 -8.31
N ARG A 96 10.51 10.74 -9.65
CA ARG A 96 10.47 11.92 -10.53
C ARG A 96 9.02 12.38 -10.67
N MET A 97 8.74 13.62 -10.31
CA MET A 97 7.38 14.17 -10.36
C MET A 97 7.36 15.58 -10.95
N PRO A 98 6.26 15.98 -11.63
CA PRO A 98 6.10 17.35 -12.09
C PRO A 98 6.20 18.35 -10.93
N ARG A 99 6.80 19.51 -11.21
CA ARG A 99 7.00 20.58 -10.22
C ARG A 99 5.69 20.98 -9.51
N SER A 100 4.61 21.11 -10.27
CA SER A 100 3.29 21.48 -9.74
C SER A 100 2.76 20.45 -8.74
N LEU A 101 2.95 19.15 -9.00
CA LEU A 101 2.54 18.09 -8.08
C LEU A 101 3.37 18.11 -6.80
N HIS A 102 4.68 18.33 -6.91
CA HIS A 102 5.56 18.47 -5.75
C HIS A 102 5.15 19.67 -4.87
N GLU A 103 4.88 20.83 -5.49
CA GLU A 103 4.42 22.03 -4.80
C GLU A 103 3.06 21.80 -4.11
N ALA A 104 2.14 21.10 -4.76
CA ALA A 104 0.84 20.72 -4.17
C ALA A 104 1.01 19.82 -2.94
N LEU A 105 1.87 18.79 -2.99
CA LEU A 105 2.17 17.94 -1.82
C LEU A 105 2.80 18.74 -0.68
N ARG A 106 3.68 19.69 -1.00
CA ARG A 106 4.31 20.56 -0.01
C ARG A 106 3.29 21.44 0.69
N ALA A 107 2.37 22.05 -0.06
CA ALA A 107 1.29 22.86 0.49
C ALA A 107 0.35 22.02 1.36
N GLU A 108 -0.07 20.84 0.88
CA GLU A 108 -0.95 19.94 1.64
C GLU A 108 -0.31 19.50 2.97
N ALA A 109 0.99 19.18 2.96
CA ALA A 109 1.71 18.81 4.18
C ALA A 109 1.76 19.98 5.18
N HIS A 110 2.01 21.20 4.69
CA HIS A 110 2.01 22.42 5.50
C HIS A 110 0.64 22.66 6.14
N ASP A 111 -0.45 22.61 5.38
CA ASP A 111 -1.81 22.85 5.86
C ASP A 111 -2.24 21.82 6.92
N ARG A 112 -1.77 20.58 6.76
CA ARG A 112 -2.00 19.47 7.71
C ARG A 112 -0.98 19.43 8.85
N LYS A 113 -0.07 20.41 8.95
CA LYS A 113 0.99 20.51 9.99
C LYS A 113 1.84 19.23 10.10
N THR A 114 2.18 18.62 8.97
CA THR A 114 3.00 17.41 8.89
C THR A 114 4.18 17.60 7.95
N SER A 115 5.16 16.69 7.97
CA SER A 115 6.22 16.71 6.97
C SER A 115 5.74 16.10 5.66
N MET A 116 6.33 16.52 4.54
CA MET A 116 6.03 15.94 3.23
C MET A 116 6.28 14.42 3.23
N ASN A 117 7.36 13.95 3.87
CA ASN A 117 7.64 12.52 3.99
C ASN A 117 6.53 11.77 4.75
N LYS A 118 6.06 12.28 5.90
CA LYS A 118 4.97 11.67 6.66
C LYS A 118 3.68 11.61 5.84
N LEU A 119 3.35 12.68 5.11
CA LEU A 119 2.21 12.72 4.20
C LEU A 119 2.34 11.69 3.07
N CYS A 120 3.50 11.63 2.40
CA CYS A 120 3.76 10.69 1.31
C CYS A 120 3.62 9.25 1.79
N ILE A 121 4.23 8.88 2.92
CA ILE A 121 4.08 7.53 3.49
C ILE A 121 2.61 7.26 3.84
N SER A 122 1.84 8.25 4.32
CA SER A 122 0.39 8.09 4.54
C SER A 122 -0.39 7.80 3.26
N LYS A 123 -0.05 8.47 2.16
CA LYS A 123 -0.68 8.21 0.86
C LYS A 123 -0.24 6.84 0.29
N LEU A 124 1.02 6.44 0.47
CA LEU A 124 1.55 5.16 -0.02
C LEU A 124 0.97 3.93 0.72
N LEU A 125 0.47 4.09 1.95
CA LEU A 125 -0.20 3.00 2.67
C LEU A 125 -1.67 2.81 2.24
N GLN A 126 -2.23 3.78 1.51
CA GLN A 126 -3.58 3.65 0.98
C GLN A 126 -3.54 2.81 -0.30
N VAL A 127 -4.51 1.91 -0.42
CA VAL A 127 -4.72 1.16 -1.67
C VAL A 127 -5.16 2.13 -2.74
N ILE A 128 -4.59 1.95 -3.93
CA ILE A 128 -5.00 2.65 -5.13
C ILE A 128 -5.72 1.62 -5.99
N ASP A 129 -6.88 1.99 -6.53
CA ASP A 129 -7.60 1.15 -7.48
C ASP A 129 -6.71 0.86 -8.71
N ASP A 130 -6.69 -0.40 -9.16
CA ASP A 130 -5.88 -0.84 -10.30
C ASP A 130 -6.15 -0.02 -11.56
N GLU A 131 -7.37 0.48 -11.77
CA GLU A 131 -7.73 1.33 -12.92
C GLU A 131 -7.05 2.72 -12.89
N LEU A 132 -6.60 3.17 -11.72
CA LEU A 132 -5.94 4.47 -11.52
C LEU A 132 -4.42 4.38 -11.69
N ILE A 133 -3.87 3.17 -11.81
CA ILE A 133 -2.46 2.95 -12.10
C ILE A 133 -2.31 3.01 -13.63
N PRO A 134 -1.52 3.97 -14.18
CA PRO A 134 -1.26 3.99 -15.60
C PRO A 134 -0.66 2.65 -16.02
N ALA A 135 -1.32 1.94 -16.94
CA ALA A 135 -0.71 0.78 -17.57
C ALA A 135 0.60 1.24 -18.23
N ASP A 136 1.68 0.51 -18.01
CA ASP A 136 2.93 0.77 -18.72
C ASP A 136 2.61 0.75 -20.21
N ALA A 137 2.69 1.93 -20.84
CA ALA A 137 2.82 2.01 -22.28
C ALA A 137 4.11 1.25 -22.58
N VAL A 138 3.94 0.01 -23.04
CA VAL A 138 4.98 -0.94 -23.40
C VAL A 138 6.17 -0.19 -23.98
N LEU A 139 7.36 -0.53 -23.49
CA LEU A 139 8.66 -0.27 -24.09
C LEU A 139 8.67 -0.75 -25.55
N SER A 140 8.04 0.01 -26.44
CA SER A 140 7.98 -0.23 -27.87
C SER A 140 8.13 1.12 -28.57
N ALA A 141 9.17 1.19 -29.41
CA ALA A 141 9.74 2.35 -30.12
C ALA A 141 10.80 3.12 -29.29
N THR A 142 12.11 3.06 -29.54
CA THR A 142 12.85 2.67 -30.75
C THR A 142 14.30 2.34 -30.37
N GLY A 143 14.74 1.14 -30.69
CA GLY A 143 16.15 0.89 -31.01
C GLY A 143 16.40 1.32 -32.46
N GLN A 144 17.53 1.99 -32.69
CA GLN A 144 18.24 2.30 -33.95
C GLN A 144 18.40 3.79 -34.28
N GLN A 145 19.69 4.15 -34.49
CA GLN A 145 20.27 5.30 -35.21
C GLN A 145 20.28 6.63 -34.41
N GLU A 146 21.42 7.29 -34.12
CA GLU A 146 22.60 7.52 -34.95
C GLU A 146 23.92 7.52 -34.13
N THR A 147 24.76 6.52 -34.36
CA THR A 147 26.21 6.69 -34.42
C THR A 147 26.54 7.17 -35.84
N LEU A 148 27.02 8.41 -35.99
CA LEU A 148 27.96 8.89 -37.04
C LEU A 148 27.93 10.44 -37.14
N GLN A 149 28.57 11.14 -36.20
CA GLN A 149 29.28 12.41 -36.49
C GLN A 149 30.06 12.90 -35.26
N LYS A 150 31.34 12.53 -35.19
CA LYS A 150 32.45 13.27 -34.54
C LYS A 150 33.74 12.48 -34.69
N ALA A 151 34.22 12.43 -35.93
CA ALA A 151 35.60 12.11 -36.27
C ALA A 151 35.94 12.88 -37.57
N ALA A 152 35.82 14.20 -37.50
CA ALA A 152 36.38 15.15 -38.46
C ALA A 152 36.43 16.49 -37.72
N GLY A 153 37.63 16.84 -37.25
CA GLY A 153 37.92 18.00 -36.42
C GLY A 153 39.11 17.72 -35.53
#